data_AF-A0A6P2NUB6-F1
#
_entry.id   AF-A0A6P2NUB6-F1
#
_cell.length_a   1.000
_cell.length_b   1.000
_cell.length_c   1.000
_cell.angle_alpha   90.00
_cell.angle_beta   90.00
_cell.angle_gamma   90.00
#
_symmetry.space_group_name_H-M   'P 1'
#
loop_
_entity.id
_entity.type
_entity.pdbx_description
1 polymer ?
#
loop_
_entity_poly.entity_id
_entity_poly.type
_entity_poly.pdbx_seq_one_letter_code
_entity_poly.pdbx_strand_id
1 'polypeptide(L)'
;MAKFLGAVRFTDGNLMWFIWNGTIDLARPKLFASPEAASDAWDDPQTDMFENRYRPGGELVDVMPLYGLDNPAVYFQSRANRERMLLIGPLCFDQALEEERHGERDQSNPLTGQSNTTTPTN
;
A
#
# COMPACT_ATOMS: atom_id res chain seq x y z
N MET A 1 13.09 -18.02 -14.99
CA MET A 1 11.87 -17.31 -14.55
C MET A 1 12.17 -15.82 -14.65
N ALA A 2 11.30 -15.01 -15.26
CA ALA A 2 11.55 -13.57 -15.37
C ALA A 2 11.37 -12.93 -13.99
N LYS A 3 12.37 -12.17 -13.53
CA LYS A 3 12.27 -11.38 -12.30
C LYS A 3 11.51 -10.09 -12.64
N PHE A 4 10.34 -9.90 -12.06
CA PHE A 4 9.57 -8.66 -12.23
C PHE A 4 9.84 -7.74 -11.04
N LEU A 5 10.30 -6.53 -11.33
CA LEU A 5 10.48 -5.49 -10.33
C LEU A 5 9.37 -4.47 -10.47
N GLY A 6 9.09 -3.75 -9.41
CA GLY A 6 8.32 -2.52 -9.47
C GLY A 6 8.98 -1.45 -8.61
N ALA A 7 8.49 -0.23 -8.79
CA ALA A 7 8.91 0.91 -7.99
C ALA A 7 7.70 1.58 -7.37
N VAL A 8 7.85 2.03 -6.13
CA VAL A 8 6.94 2.99 -5.51
C VAL A 8 7.55 4.38 -5.61
N ARG A 9 6.73 5.35 -5.99
CA ARG A 9 7.09 6.78 -5.99
C ARG A 9 6.41 7.47 -4.83
N PHE A 10 7.23 8.08 -3.98
CA PHE A 10 6.79 8.91 -2.89
C PHE A 10 6.43 10.32 -3.34
N THR A 11 5.76 11.08 -2.47
CA THR A 11 5.28 12.43 -2.79
C THR A 11 6.40 13.44 -3.07
N ASP A 12 7.58 13.19 -2.51
CA ASP A 12 8.81 13.97 -2.76
C ASP A 12 9.57 13.52 -4.03
N GLY A 13 9.02 12.59 -4.79
CA GLY A 13 9.62 12.06 -6.02
C GLY A 13 10.66 10.98 -5.79
N ASN A 14 10.98 10.63 -4.54
CA ASN A 14 11.89 9.53 -4.25
C ASN A 14 11.28 8.20 -4.70
N LEU A 15 12.15 7.31 -5.18
CA LEU A 15 11.78 5.97 -5.62
C LEU A 15 12.33 4.94 -4.65
N MET A 16 11.49 3.95 -4.32
CA MET A 16 11.95 2.71 -3.73
C MET A 16 11.43 1.54 -4.53
N TRP A 17 12.14 0.42 -4.44
CA TRP A 17 11.96 -0.72 -5.32
C TRP A 17 11.35 -1.88 -4.56
N PHE A 18 10.59 -2.72 -5.23
CA PHE A 18 10.01 -3.93 -4.66
C PHE A 18 9.99 -5.05 -5.68
N ILE A 19 9.76 -6.26 -5.19
CA ILE A 19 9.58 -7.44 -6.01
C ILE A 19 8.11 -7.55 -6.40
N TRP A 20 7.83 -7.54 -7.71
CA TRP A 20 6.50 -7.78 -8.23
C TRP A 20 6.35 -9.26 -8.58
N ASN A 21 5.30 -9.91 -8.10
CA ASN A 21 4.97 -11.24 -8.56
C ASN A 21 3.99 -11.12 -9.74
N GLY A 22 4.53 -11.08 -10.96
CA GLY A 22 3.73 -10.99 -12.18
C GLY A 22 2.83 -12.21 -12.46
N THR A 23 2.95 -13.31 -11.72
CA THR A 23 2.05 -14.48 -11.86
C THR A 23 0.71 -14.27 -11.15
N ILE A 24 0.73 -13.58 -10.01
CA ILE A 24 -0.46 -13.33 -9.17
C ILE A 24 -0.74 -11.83 -9.00
N ASP A 25 -0.08 -11.00 -9.79
CA ASP A 25 -0.19 -9.53 -9.81
C ASP A 25 -0.10 -8.89 -8.40
N LEU A 26 0.95 -9.25 -7.65
CA LEU A 26 1.08 -8.88 -6.24
C LEU A 26 2.45 -8.28 -5.92
N ALA A 27 2.47 -7.10 -5.27
CA ALA A 27 3.68 -6.53 -4.69
C ALA A 27 4.08 -7.30 -3.43
N ARG A 28 5.36 -7.67 -3.35
CA ARG A 28 5.93 -8.08 -2.07
C ARG A 28 6.12 -6.85 -1.17
N PRO A 29 5.85 -6.95 0.14
CA PRO A 29 5.84 -5.77 1.02
C PRO A 29 7.19 -5.10 1.21
N LYS A 30 8.31 -5.82 1.10
CA LYS A 30 9.63 -5.24 1.39
C LYS A 30 10.05 -4.27 0.31
N LEU A 31 10.44 -3.07 0.72
CA LEU A 31 11.02 -2.04 -0.14
C LEU A 31 12.55 -2.06 -0.07
N PHE A 32 13.18 -1.63 -1.15
CA PHE A 32 14.62 -1.57 -1.32
C PHE A 32 15.02 -0.21 -1.87
N ALA A 33 16.19 0.28 -1.48
CA ALA A 33 16.70 1.56 -1.96
C ALA A 33 17.16 1.51 -3.44
N SER A 34 17.45 0.33 -3.98
CA SER A 34 17.91 0.17 -5.36
C SER A 34 17.27 -1.05 -6.04
N PRO A 35 17.18 -1.05 -7.39
CA PRO A 35 16.65 -2.19 -8.14
C PRO A 35 17.53 -3.44 -8.02
N GLU A 36 18.85 -3.28 -7.87
CA GLU A 36 19.79 -4.38 -7.68
C GLU A 36 19.50 -5.10 -6.35
N ALA A 37 19.32 -4.34 -5.27
CA ALA A 37 19.00 -4.91 -3.96
C ALA A 37 17.66 -5.68 -3.98
N ALA A 38 16.67 -5.19 -4.74
CA ALA A 38 15.41 -5.91 -4.93
C ALA A 38 15.58 -7.19 -5.78
N SER A 39 16.42 -7.14 -6.82
CA SER A 39 16.72 -8.30 -7.69
C SER A 39 17.47 -9.41 -6.95
N ASP A 40 18.41 -9.03 -6.08
CA ASP A 40 19.20 -9.95 -5.26
C ASP A 40 18.34 -10.64 -4.20
N ALA A 41 17.35 -9.91 -3.66
CA ALA A 41 16.40 -10.43 -2.70
C ALA A 41 15.24 -11.24 -3.32
N TRP A 42 15.27 -11.56 -4.62
CA TRP A 42 14.18 -12.26 -5.31
C TRP A 42 13.83 -13.61 -4.66
N ASP A 43 14.86 -14.36 -4.24
CA ASP A 43 14.71 -15.68 -3.63
C ASP A 43 14.40 -15.61 -2.11
N ASP A 44 14.34 -14.42 -1.52
CA ASP A 44 13.95 -14.21 -0.12
C ASP A 44 12.42 -14.44 0.02
N PRO A 45 11.98 -15.41 0.85
CA PRO A 45 10.58 -15.77 0.99
C PRO A 45 9.71 -14.67 1.64
N GLN A 46 10.31 -13.63 2.26
CA GLN A 46 9.64 -12.43 2.83
C GLN A 46 8.34 -12.70 3.62
N THR A 47 8.22 -13.88 4.24
CA THR A 47 6.94 -14.42 4.70
C THR A 47 6.39 -13.62 5.88
N ASP A 48 7.28 -13.17 6.78
CA ASP A 48 6.96 -12.38 7.97
C ASP A 48 6.46 -10.96 7.64
N MET A 49 6.73 -10.47 6.44
CA MET A 49 6.35 -9.10 6.04
C MET A 49 4.88 -9.00 5.62
N PHE A 50 4.27 -10.10 5.17
CA PHE A 50 2.85 -10.13 4.81
C PHE A 50 1.92 -9.98 6.01
N GLU A 51 2.35 -10.32 7.23
CA GLU A 51 1.55 -10.13 8.44
C GLU A 51 1.37 -8.65 8.81
N ASN A 52 2.26 -7.77 8.33
CA ASN A 52 2.25 -6.34 8.63
C ASN A 52 1.49 -5.47 7.62
N ARG A 53 0.78 -6.08 6.66
CA ARG A 53 0.07 -5.43 5.54
C ARG A 53 -1.24 -4.70 5.89
N TYR A 54 -1.59 -4.60 7.16
CA TYR A 54 -2.84 -3.97 7.62
C TYR A 54 -2.57 -3.02 8.79
N ARG A 55 -1.51 -2.22 8.69
CA ARG A 55 -1.25 -1.19 9.67
C ARG A 55 -1.89 0.12 9.23
N PRO A 56 -2.68 0.79 10.08
CA PRO A 56 -3.13 2.14 9.79
C PRO A 56 -1.93 3.09 9.68
N GLY A 57 -1.99 4.03 8.75
CA GLY A 57 -0.95 5.03 8.48
C GLY A 57 -0.08 4.71 7.26
N GLY A 58 1.09 5.35 7.19
CA GLY A 58 1.98 5.33 6.03
C GLY A 58 1.80 6.55 5.12
N GLU A 59 2.80 6.81 4.29
CA GLU A 59 2.78 7.84 3.25
C GLU A 59 2.12 7.28 1.99
N LEU A 60 1.31 8.09 1.30
CA LEU A 60 0.76 7.73 0.00
C LEU A 60 1.89 7.59 -1.02
N VAL A 61 1.84 6.51 -1.80
CA VAL A 61 2.82 6.21 -2.84
C VAL A 61 2.14 5.73 -4.11
N ASP A 62 2.67 6.13 -5.26
CA ASP A 62 2.26 5.59 -6.55
C ASP A 62 3.01 4.28 -6.82
N VAL A 63 2.30 3.20 -7.11
CA VAL A 63 2.90 1.90 -7.45
C VAL A 63 3.02 1.77 -8.96
N MET A 64 4.24 1.45 -9.43
CA MET A 64 4.59 1.32 -10.84
C MET A 64 5.29 -0.04 -11.09
N PRO A 65 4.55 -1.08 -11.51
CA PRO A 65 5.14 -2.34 -11.95
C PRO A 65 5.99 -2.10 -13.21
N LEU A 66 7.25 -2.53 -13.19
CA LEU A 66 8.15 -2.38 -14.34
C LEU A 66 8.12 -3.66 -15.18
N TYR A 67 7.10 -3.73 -16.04
CA TYR A 67 7.06 -4.68 -17.14
C TYR A 67 8.00 -4.20 -18.27
N GLY A 68 9.32 -4.31 -18.11
CA GLY A 68 10.26 -3.98 -19.19
C GLY A 68 10.31 -2.49 -19.58
N LEU A 69 11.10 -1.74 -18.82
CA LEU A 69 12.00 -0.62 -19.20
C LEU A 69 11.61 0.59 -20.06
N ASP A 70 10.41 0.75 -20.64
CA ASP A 70 10.19 1.93 -21.50
C ASP A 70 9.14 2.95 -21.00
N ASN A 71 8.23 2.58 -20.11
CA ASN A 71 7.32 3.57 -19.50
C ASN A 71 6.63 3.05 -18.22
N PRO A 72 7.15 3.31 -17.01
CA PRO A 72 6.44 3.00 -15.78
C PRO A 72 5.24 3.93 -15.63
N ALA A 73 4.06 3.46 -16.04
CA ALA A 73 2.80 4.10 -15.71
C ALA A 73 2.45 3.82 -14.24
N VAL A 74 1.79 4.79 -13.58
CA VAL A 74 1.18 4.58 -12.27
C VAL A 74 0.05 3.57 -12.44
N TYR A 75 0.14 2.44 -11.74
CA TYR A 75 -0.83 1.36 -11.81
C TYR A 75 -1.93 1.53 -10.78
N PHE A 76 -1.57 1.83 -9.53
CA PHE A 76 -2.49 2.18 -8.45
C PHE A 76 -1.76 2.97 -7.35
N GLN A 77 -2.52 3.56 -6.43
CA GLN A 77 -1.98 4.19 -5.23
C GLN A 77 -2.00 3.23 -4.04
N SER A 78 -0.92 3.27 -3.26
CA SER A 78 -0.74 2.47 -2.07
C SER A 78 -0.21 3.34 -0.92
N ARG A 79 0.07 2.72 0.22
CA ARG A 79 0.70 3.32 1.40
C ARG A 79 1.97 2.57 1.74
N ALA A 80 3.03 3.33 2.01
CA ALA A 80 4.31 2.79 2.45
C ALA A 80 4.80 3.48 3.72
N ASN A 81 5.56 2.75 4.54
CA ASN A 81 6.39 3.34 5.59
C ASN A 81 7.84 3.32 5.14
N ARG A 82 8.35 4.53 4.88
CA ARG A 82 9.71 4.75 4.39
C ARG A 82 10.77 4.32 5.39
N GLU A 83 10.59 4.65 6.67
CA GLU A 83 11.55 4.31 7.75
C GLU A 83 11.69 2.81 7.93
N ARG A 84 10.61 2.06 7.73
CA ARG A 84 10.57 0.60 7.84
C ARG A 84 10.82 -0.12 6.50
N MET A 85 10.98 0.64 5.42
CA MET A 85 11.12 0.13 4.06
C MET A 85 10.05 -0.93 3.74
N LEU A 86 8.79 -0.58 3.98
CA LEU A 86 7.68 -1.52 3.91
C LEU A 86 6.46 -0.91 3.21
N LEU A 87 5.90 -1.62 2.25
CA LEU A 87 4.59 -1.37 1.67
C LEU A 87 3.52 -1.92 2.63
N ILE A 88 2.65 -1.04 3.11
CA ILE A 88 1.65 -1.34 4.14
C ILE A 88 0.27 -1.55 3.52
N GLY A 89 0.07 -1.20 2.25
CA GLY A 89 -1.08 -1.64 1.46
C GLY A 89 -1.78 -0.50 0.74
N PRO A 90 -2.64 -0.77 -0.24
CA PRO A 90 -2.87 -2.03 -0.99
C PRO A 90 -1.62 -2.62 -1.67
N LEU A 91 -1.57 -3.94 -1.88
CA LEU A 91 -0.44 -4.63 -2.54
C LEU A 91 -0.73 -5.03 -3.99
N CYS A 92 -1.99 -4.98 -4.41
CA CYS A 92 -2.43 -5.23 -5.77
C CYS A 92 -3.57 -4.29 -6.13
N PHE A 93 -3.89 -4.22 -7.42
CA PHE A 93 -4.92 -3.34 -7.94
C PHE A 93 -6.31 -3.61 -7.34
N ASP A 94 -6.70 -4.89 -7.19
CA ASP A 94 -8.01 -5.25 -6.63
C ASP A 94 -8.19 -4.76 -5.19
N GLN A 95 -7.13 -4.83 -4.38
CA GLN A 95 -7.14 -4.30 -3.01
C GLN A 95 -7.25 -2.78 -3.01
N ALA A 96 -6.59 -2.10 -3.95
CA ALA A 96 -6.69 -0.65 -4.06
C ALA A 96 -8.13 -0.23 -4.38
N LEU A 97 -8.78 -0.93 -5.31
CA LEU A 97 -10.18 -0.71 -5.67
C LEU A 97 -11.15 -1.02 -4.53
N GLU A 98 -10.86 -2.03 -3.70
CA GLU A 98 -11.67 -2.33 -2.51
C GLU A 98 -11.54 -1.24 -1.46
N GLU A 99 -10.34 -0.74 -1.21
CA GLU A 99 -10.12 0.36 -0.27
C GLU A 99 -10.75 1.67 -0.73
N GLU A 100 -10.69 2.00 -2.03
CA GLU A 100 -11.39 3.17 -2.58
C GLU A 100 -12.91 3.07 -2.35
N ARG A 101 -13.50 1.89 -2.60
CA ARG A 101 -14.94 1.64 -2.39
C ARG A 101 -15.35 1.64 -0.91
N HIS A 102 -14.46 1.26 0.00
CA HIS A 102 -14.73 1.23 1.43
C HIS A 102 -14.41 2.55 2.14
N GLY A 103 -13.48 3.35 1.62
CA GLY A 103 -13.17 4.70 2.11
C GLY A 103 -14.35 5.67 1.97
N GLU A 104 -15.27 5.42 1.03
CA GLU A 104 -16.52 6.18 0.89
C GLU A 104 -17.59 5.84 1.94
N ARG A 105 -17.48 4.71 2.66
CA ARG A 105 -18.48 4.29 3.66
C ARG A 105 -18.29 4.88 5.05
N ASP A 106 -17.15 5.52 5.33
CA ASP A 106 -16.84 6.09 6.65
C ASP A 106 -17.15 7.60 6.77
N GLN A 107 -17.64 8.26 5.71
CA GLN A 107 -18.04 9.67 5.77
C GLN A 107 -19.52 9.93 6.07
N SER A 108 -20.30 8.89 6.38
CA SER A 108 -21.73 9.02 6.73
C SER A 108 -22.05 8.53 8.14
N ASN A 109 -21.41 9.09 9.17
CA ASN A 109 -22.02 9.09 10.50
C ASN A 109 -21.62 10.29 11.38
N PRO A 110 -22.32 11.44 11.31
CA PRO A 110 -22.39 12.32 12.46
C PRO A 110 -23.28 11.65 13.52
N LEU A 111 -22.65 10.93 14.44
CA LEU A 111 -23.21 10.64 15.77
C LEU A 111 -23.38 11.98 16.52
N THR A 112 -24.46 12.69 16.22
CA THR A 112 -24.88 13.86 16.99
C THR A 112 -25.79 13.43 18.13
N GLY A 113 -25.31 13.67 19.35
CA GLY A 113 -26.15 14.18 20.43
C GLY A 113 -26.76 13.16 21.38
N GLN A 114 -25.95 12.72 22.35
CA GLN A 114 -26.49 12.46 23.68
C GLN A 114 -27.13 13.75 24.21
N SER A 115 -28.43 13.70 24.51
CA SER A 115 -29.12 14.67 25.37
C SER A 115 -30.22 13.95 26.15
N ASN A 116 -29.84 13.17 27.16
CA ASN A 116 -30.79 12.73 28.19
C ASN A 116 -30.91 13.86 29.22
N THR A 117 -31.81 14.81 28.97
CA THR A 117 -32.25 15.77 29.99
C THR A 117 -33.39 15.15 30.81
N THR A 118 -33.07 14.83 32.05
CA THR A 118 -34.01 14.35 33.07
C THR A 118 -35.03 15.45 33.39
N THR A 119 -36.30 15.07 33.38
CA THR A 119 -37.48 15.90 33.68
C THR A 119 -37.48 16.36 35.15
N PRO A 120 -37.82 17.62 35.49
CA PRO A 120 -38.24 17.97 36.84
C PRO A 120 -39.76 17.77 36.98
N THR A 121 -40.19 16.99 37.96
CA THR A 121 -41.60 16.88 38.37
C THR A 121 -41.84 17.81 39.55
N ASN A 122 -42.97 18.52 39.50
CA ASN A 122 -43.52 19.46 40.50
C ASN A 122 -43.59 18.90 41.92
#